data_AF-A0A2H9LV15-F1
#
_entry.id   AF-A0A2H9LV15-F1
#
_cell.length_a   1.000
_cell.length_b   1.000
_cell.length_c   1.000
_cell.angle_alpha   90.00
_cell.angle_beta   90.00
_cell.angle_gamma   90.00
#
_symmetry.space_group_name_H-M   'P 1'
#
loop_
_entity.id
_entity.type
_entity.pdbx_description
1 polymer ?
#
loop_
_entity_poly.entity_id
_entity_poly.type
_entity_poly.pdbx_seq_one_letter_code
_entity_poly.pdbx_strand_id
1 'polypeptide(L)' 'CGDALKGVPRERPYKMQTMAKTKKRPSRPYGGFLCSKCMRAKLKEKNV' A
#
# COMPACT_ATOMS: atom_id res chain seq x y z
N CYS A 1 -5.77 11.01 -2.72
CA CYS A 1 -6.11 10.50 -4.07
C CYS A 1 -7.35 9.61 -4.04
N GLY A 2 -7.61 8.82 -2.98
CA GLY A 2 -8.84 8.00 -2.89
C GLY A 2 -8.86 6.79 -3.83
N ASP A 3 -7.81 6.61 -4.64
CA ASP A 3 -7.66 5.49 -5.56
C ASP A 3 -7.56 4.15 -4.84
N ALA A 4 -8.11 3.11 -5.49
CA ALA A 4 -7.95 1.74 -5.03
C ALA A 4 -6.46 1.34 -5.00
N LEU A 5 -6.01 0.83 -3.84
CA LEU A 5 -4.64 0.34 -3.65
C LEU A 5 -4.46 -1.00 -4.36
N LYS A 6 -3.92 -0.94 -5.57
CA LYS A 6 -3.54 -2.14 -6.34
C LYS A 6 -2.48 -2.93 -5.57
N GLY A 7 -2.72 -4.23 -5.39
CA GLY A 7 -1.84 -5.15 -4.65
C GLY A 7 -2.13 -5.27 -3.16
N VAL A 8 -3.18 -4.64 -2.64
CA VAL A 8 -3.73 -4.93 -1.31
C VAL A 8 -5.01 -5.76 -1.49
N PRO A 9 -5.11 -6.96 -0.90
CA PRO A 9 -6.31 -7.78 -1.01
C PRO A 9 -7.48 -7.09 -0.29
N ARG A 10 -8.67 -7.17 -0.91
CA ARG A 10 -9.92 -6.64 -0.34
C ARG A 10 -10.71 -7.77 0.29
N GLU A 11 -10.35 -8.12 1.52
CA GLU A 11 -11.03 -9.17 2.29
C GLU A 11 -11.60 -8.63 3.60
N ARG A 12 -12.45 -9.46 4.25
CA ARG A 12 -12.97 -9.16 5.60
C ARG A 12 -11.81 -9.07 6.60
N PRO A 13 -11.90 -8.22 7.63
CA PRO A 13 -10.83 -8.01 8.60
C PRO A 13 -10.36 -9.30 9.28
N TYR A 14 -11.28 -10.23 9.57
CA TYR A 14 -10.96 -11.54 10.13
C TYR A 14 -10.02 -12.36 9.23
N LYS A 15 -10.31 -12.44 7.91
CA LYS A 15 -9.45 -13.14 6.95
C LYS A 15 -8.15 -12.39 6.67
N MET A 16 -8.20 -11.05 6.68
CA MET A 16 -7.02 -10.21 6.59
C MET A 16 -6.05 -10.45 7.75
N GLN A 17 -6.53 -10.74 8.96
CA GLN A 17 -5.67 -11.04 10.11
C GLN A 17 -4.90 -12.35 9.92
N THR A 18 -5.54 -13.39 9.39
CA THR A 18 -4.94 -14.72 9.17
C THR A 18 -3.97 -14.78 7.99
N MET A 19 -4.02 -13.83 7.05
CA MET A 19 -3.10 -13.82 5.90
C MET A 19 -1.64 -13.56 6.29
N ALA A 20 -0.71 -14.00 5.43
CA ALA A 20 0.70 -13.68 5.56
C ALA A 20 0.98 -12.18 5.35
N LYS A 21 1.95 -11.61 6.07
CA LYS A 21 2.31 -10.18 5.99
C LYS A 21 2.68 -9.74 4.57
N THR A 22 3.28 -10.62 3.76
CA THR A 22 3.65 -10.37 2.36
C THR A 22 2.43 -10.25 1.44
N LYS A 23 1.34 -10.96 1.73
CA LYS A 23 0.10 -10.90 0.95
C LYS A 23 -0.74 -9.67 1.29
N LYS A 24 -0.60 -9.12 2.50
CA LYS A 24 -1.38 -7.94 2.96
C LYS A 24 -0.89 -6.62 2.36
N ARG A 25 0.40 -6.51 2.01
CA ARG A 25 1.01 -5.26 1.55
C ARG A 25 2.04 -5.51 0.45
N PRO A 26 2.12 -4.65 -0.57
CA PRO A 26 3.20 -4.68 -1.55
C PRO A 26 4.56 -4.39 -0.90
N SER A 27 5.63 -4.99 -1.44
CA SER A 27 7.02 -4.78 -1.04
C SER A 27 7.58 -3.45 -1.58
N ARG A 28 7.02 -2.32 -1.12
CA ARG A 28 7.53 -0.97 -1.43
C ARG A 28 7.30 0.01 -0.27
N PRO A 29 8.02 1.15 -0.24
CA PRO A 29 7.75 2.20 0.74
C PRO A 29 6.29 2.65 0.71
N TYR A 30 5.71 2.82 1.89
CA TYR A 30 4.30 3.19 2.08
C TYR A 30 3.29 2.22 1.40
N GLY A 31 3.68 0.96 1.19
CA GLY A 31 2.80 -0.09 0.66
C GLY A 31 1.60 -0.33 1.57
N GLY A 32 0.39 -0.21 1.02
CA GLY A 32 -0.86 -0.31 1.78
C GLY A 32 -1.39 1.01 2.34
N PHE A 33 -0.67 2.12 2.13
CA PHE A 33 -1.10 3.45 2.58
C PHE A 33 -1.11 4.47 1.43
N LEU A 34 0.00 4.59 0.69
CA LEU A 34 0.08 5.46 -0.49
C LEU A 34 -0.05 4.65 -1.78
N CYS A 35 -0.75 5.19 -2.78
CA CYS A 35 -0.68 4.68 -4.13
C CYS A 35 0.72 4.91 -4.74
N SER A 36 1.03 4.20 -5.83
CA SER A 36 2.34 4.31 -6.48
C SER A 36 2.66 5.75 -6.93
N LYS A 37 1.66 6.49 -7.39
CA LYS A 37 1.80 7.89 -7.82
C LYS A 37 2.13 8.82 -6.64
N CYS A 38 1.33 8.77 -5.58
CA CYS A 38 1.53 9.61 -4.39
C CYS A 38 2.85 9.30 -3.67
N MET A 39 3.26 8.02 -3.63
CA MET A 39 4.56 7.65 -3.10
C MET A 39 5.70 8.31 -3.89
N ARG A 40 5.63 8.30 -5.23
CA ARG A 40 6.64 8.94 -6.09
C ARG A 40 6.69 10.45 -5.87
N ALA A 41 5.54 11.10 -5.74
CA ALA A 41 5.48 12.54 -5.44
C ALA A 41 6.16 12.85 -4.10
N LYS A 42 5.80 12.11 -3.04
CA LYS A 42 6.38 12.30 -1.70
C LYS A 42 7.88 12.01 -1.62
N LEU A 43 8.36 11.04 -2.41
CA LEU A 43 9.81 10.76 -2.50
C LEU A 43 10.56 11.89 -3.23
N LYS A 44 9.94 12.52 -4.23
CA LYS A 44 10.51 13.68 -4.91
C LYS A 44 10.55 14.91 -4.01
N GLU A 45 9.46 15.17 -3.26
CA GLU A 45 9.39 16.27 -2.29
C GLU A 45 10.45 16.17 -1.18
N LYS A 46 10.83 14.96 -0.77
CA LYS A 46 11.83 14.71 0.28
C LYS A 46 13.28 14.69 -0.19
N ASN A 47 13.51 14.57 -1.50
CA ASN A 47 14.84 14.52 -2.10
C ASN A 47 15.26 15.88 -2.68
N VAL A 48 14.57 16.96 -2.29
CA VAL A 48 14.96 18.36 -2.49
C VAL A 48 15.39 18.94 -1.15
#